data_AF-A0A4Q7YDP2-F1
#
_entry.id   AF-A0A4Q7YDP2-F1
#
_cell.length_a   1.000
_cell.length_b   1.000
_cell.length_c   1.000
_cell.angle_alpha   90.00
_cell.angle_beta   90.00
_cell.angle_gamma   90.00
#
_symmetry.space_group_name_H-M   'P 1'
#
loop_
_entity.id
_entity.type
_entity.pdbx_description
1 polymer ?
#
loop_
_entity_poly.entity_id
_entity_poly.type
_entity_poly.pdbx_seq_one_letter_code
_entity_poly.pdbx_strand_id
1 'polypeptide(L)' 'MRVICTGGGFDVEGEVIGGEDFDPITGTCDLDSTFTVRCDDGALFQVHGWMVEVEAVEPRRTLVM' A
#
# COMPACT_ATOMS: atom_id res chain seq x y z
N MET A 1 -4.55 -4.54 2.54
CA MET A 1 -4.17 -4.64 1.11
C MET A 1 -2.67 -4.43 0.99
N ARG A 2 -1.93 -5.17 0.16
CA ARG A 2 -0.48 -4.95 -0.02
C ARG A 2 -0.24 -4.22 -1.35
N VAL A 3 0.71 -3.30 -1.37
CA VAL A 3 1.03 -2.46 -2.53
C VAL A 3 2.53 -2.34 -2.74
N ILE A 4 2.92 -2.11 -4.00
CA ILE A 4 4.24 -1.63 -4.39
C ILE A 4 4.05 -0.23 -4.95
N CYS A 5 4.75 0.74 -4.37
CA CYS A 5 4.76 2.13 -4.81
C CYS A 5 6.12 2.47 -5.40
N THR A 6 6.16 2.85 -6.66
CA THR A 6 7.39 3.14 -7.43
C THR A 6 7.38 4.60 -7.88
N GLY A 7 8.35 5.40 -7.47
CA GLY A 7 8.42 6.79 -7.92
C GLY A 7 9.54 7.61 -7.28
N GLY A 8 10.01 8.63 -8.00
CA GLY A 8 11.01 9.57 -7.47
C GLY A 8 12.37 8.96 -7.10
N GLY A 9 12.68 7.76 -7.58
CA GLY A 9 13.91 7.01 -7.24
C GLY A 9 13.81 6.13 -6.00
N PHE A 10 12.59 5.87 -5.51
CA PHE A 10 12.32 5.01 -4.37
C PHE A 10 11.24 3.97 -4.70
N ASP A 11 11.41 2.78 -4.14
CA ASP A 11 10.45 1.68 -4.19
C ASP A 11 10.02 1.35 -2.77
N VAL A 12 8.71 1.42 -2.51
CA VAL A 12 8.13 1.11 -1.20
C VAL A 12 7.15 -0.05 -1.37
N GLU A 13 7.43 -1.17 -0.72
CA GLU A 13 6.50 -2.30 -0.65
C GLU A 13 5.97 -2.45 0.78
N GLY A 14 4.65 -2.59 0.92
CA GLY A 14 4.07 -2.85 2.23
C GLY A 14 2.55 -2.92 2.25
N GLU A 15 2.01 -3.03 3.45
CA GLU A 15 0.57 -3.08 3.70
C GLU A 15 -0.01 -1.68 3.84
N VAL A 16 -1.09 -1.37 3.13
CA VAL A 16 -1.89 -0.16 3.35
C VAL A 16 -2.65 -0.31 4.66
N ILE A 17 -2.35 0.58 5.61
CA ILE A 17 -2.91 0.56 6.97
C ILE A 17 -3.82 1.77 7.27
N GLY A 18 -3.94 2.71 6.32
CA GLY A 18 -4.73 3.92 6.47
C GLY A 18 -4.59 4.86 5.28
N GLY A 19 -5.38 5.93 5.25
CA GLY A 19 -5.42 6.92 4.17
C GLY A 19 -6.64 7.82 4.29
N GLU A 20 -6.73 8.84 3.44
CA GLU A 20 -7.85 9.80 3.45
C GLU A 20 -9.20 9.10 3.18
N ASP A 21 -9.21 8.15 2.25
CA ASP A 21 -10.38 7.36 1.85
C ASP A 21 -10.26 5.87 2.23
N PHE A 22 -9.51 5.57 3.31
CA PHE A 22 -9.36 4.19 3.76
C PHE A 22 -10.61 3.71 4.49
N ASP A 23 -11.26 2.67 3.98
CA ASP A 23 -12.34 1.96 4.66
C ASP A 23 -11.77 0.80 5.48
N PRO A 24 -11.78 0.89 6.82
CA PRO A 24 -11.24 -0.15 7.69
C PRO A 24 -12.12 -1.41 7.76
N ILE A 25 -13.40 -1.33 7.36
CA ILE A 25 -14.32 -2.47 7.38
C ILE A 25 -14.04 -3.38 6.19
N THR A 26 -13.88 -2.79 5.01
CA THR A 26 -13.63 -3.52 3.75
C THR A 26 -12.15 -3.68 3.45
N GLY A 27 -11.28 -2.92 4.12
CA GLY A 27 -9.84 -2.92 3.89
C GLY A 27 -9.43 -2.34 2.54
N THR A 28 -10.30 -1.51 1.94
CA THR A 28 -10.07 -0.85 0.66
C THR A 28 -9.58 0.58 0.86
N CYS A 29 -8.74 1.05 -0.06
CA CYS A 29 -8.23 2.42 -0.08
C CYS A 29 -8.31 2.94 -1.52
N ASP A 30 -8.58 4.22 -1.68
CA ASP A 30 -8.27 4.91 -2.94
C ASP A 30 -6.75 5.10 -3.02
N LEU A 31 -6.14 4.50 -4.05
CA LEU A 31 -4.70 4.54 -4.28
C LEU A 31 -4.26 5.74 -5.13
N ASP A 32 -5.19 6.52 -5.69
CA ASP A 32 -4.88 7.80 -6.33
C ASP A 32 -4.77 8.94 -5.29
N SER A 33 -5.30 8.73 -4.08
CA SER A 33 -5.25 9.64 -2.93
C SER A 33 -3.98 9.48 -2.08
N THR A 34 -3.92 10.18 -0.93
CA THR A 34 -2.84 9.99 0.06
C THR A 34 -3.16 8.83 1.00
N PHE A 35 -2.22 7.88 1.14
CA PHE A 35 -2.36 6.70 1.99
C PHE A 35 -1.08 6.37 2.75
N THR A 36 -1.19 5.51 3.77
CA THR A 36 -0.08 5.09 4.63
C THR A 36 0.23 3.63 4.41
N VAL A 37 1.50 3.34 4.10
CA VAL A 37 2.04 2.00 3.90
C VAL A 37 2.93 1.63 5.08
N ARG A 38 2.75 0.42 5.62
CA ARG A 38 3.63 -0.21 6.59
C ARG A 38 4.48 -1.29 5.91
N CYS A 39 5.79 -1.10 5.89
CA CYS A 39 6.75 -2.08 5.39
C CYS A 39 6.96 -3.24 6.37
N ASP A 40 7.58 -4.32 5.89
CA ASP A 40 7.82 -5.53 6.69
C ASP A 40 8.80 -5.30 7.86
N ASP A 41 9.67 -4.30 7.76
CA ASP A 41 10.58 -3.86 8.84
C ASP A 41 9.88 -2.99 9.90
N GLY A 42 8.59 -2.70 9.70
CA GLY A 42 7.79 -1.85 10.56
C GLY A 42 7.87 -0.36 10.25
N ALA A 43 8.65 0.06 9.24
CA ALA A 43 8.68 1.45 8.80
C ALA A 43 7.32 1.87 8.23
N LEU A 44 6.97 3.14 8.44
CA LEU A 44 5.72 3.74 7.98
C LEU A 44 6.03 4.84 6.97
N PHE A 45 5.40 4.76 5.80
CA PHE A 45 5.54 5.75 4.74
C PHE A 45 4.18 6.33 4.38
N GLN A 46 4.09 7.66 4.34
CA GLN A 46 2.98 8.33 3.70
C GLN A 46 3.26 8.44 2.21
N VAL A 47 2.36 7.91 1.40
CA VAL A 47 2.45 7.87 -0.06
C VAL A 47 1.37 8.78 -0.63
N HIS A 48 1.77 9.62 -1.57
CA HIS A 48 0.85 10.42 -2.38
C HIS A 48 0.64 9.68 -3.70
N GLY A 49 -0.48 8.95 -3.82
CA GLY A 49 -0.78 8.10 -4.97
C GLY A 49 -0.62 8.79 -6.32
N TRP A 50 -1.12 10.02 -6.43
CA TRP A 50 -0.99 10.88 -7.60
C TRP A 50 0.46 11.25 -8.01
N MET A 51 1.48 10.93 -7.21
CA MET A 51 2.89 11.19 -7.51
C MET A 51 3.69 9.96 -7.94
N VAL A 52 3.14 8.75 -7.76
CA VAL A 52 3.88 7.48 -7.91
C VAL A 52 3.05 6.47 -8.68
N GLU A 53 3.70 5.47 -9.26
CA GLU A 53 2.97 4.30 -9.76
C GLU A 53 2.68 3.37 -8.58
N VAL A 54 1.41 2.98 -8.42
CA VAL A 54 0.96 2.09 -7.35
C VAL A 54 0.42 0.81 -7.95
N GLU A 55 1.01 -0.33 -7.57
CA GLU A 55 0.54 -1.65 -7.95
C GLU A 55 -0.02 -2.38 -6.73
N ALA A 56 -1.28 -2.83 -6.84
CA ALA A 56 -1.89 -3.69 -5.84
C ALA A 56 -1.34 -5.11 -5.95
N VAL A 57 -0.73 -5.61 -4.88
CA VAL A 57 -0.23 -6.99 -4.80
C VAL A 57 -1.31 -7.85 -4.21
N GLU A 58 -1.80 -8.85 -4.96
CA GLU A 58 -2.69 -9.85 -4.41
C GLU A 58 -2.02 -10.53 -3.20
N PRO A 59 -2.74 -10.75 -2.09
CA PRO A 59 -2.18 -11.50 -0.98
C PRO A 59 -1.78 -12.86 -1.54
N ARG A 60 -0.48 -13.19 -1.49
CA ARG A 60 -0.01 -14.55 -1.81
C ARG A 60 -0.91 -15.50 -1.03
N ARG A 61 -1.80 -16.19 -1.73
CA ARG A 61 -2.47 -17.37 -1.17
C ARG A 61 -1.32 -18.30 -0.82
N THR A 62 -0.94 -18.33 0.45
CA THR A 62 -0.19 -19.46 0.98
C THR A 62 -1.08 -20.66 0.71
N LEU A 63 -0.79 -21.37 -0.38
CA LEU A 63 -1.27 -22.72 -0.60
C LEU A 63 -0.62 -23.52 0.51
N VAL A 64 -1.34 -23.66 1.62
CA VAL A 64 -0.99 -24.60 2.68
C VAL A 64 -1.16 -25.98 2.04
N MET A 65 -0.02 -26.60 1.72
CA MET A 65 0.05 -27.99 1.27
C MET A 65 -0.01 -28.91 2.48
#